data_AF-L0R7N0-F1
#
_entry.id   AF-L0R7N0-F1
#
_cell.length_a   1.000
_cell.length_b   1.000
_cell.length_c   1.000
_cell.angle_alpha   90.00
_cell.angle_beta   90.00
_cell.angle_gamma   90.00
#
_symmetry.space_group_name_H-M   'P 1'
#
loop_
_entity.id
_entity.type
_entity.pdbx_description
1 polymer ?
#
loop_
_entity_poly.entity_id
_entity_poly.type
_entity_poly.pdbx_seq_one_letter_code
_entity_poly.pdbx_strand_id
1 'polypeptide(L)' 'MSFAASGAGRYRDPWEIRKFLNSKGTSMSGVAVDIGLSPVIVQQTVKGVRNNRKVLAKLRELGCPVGALSLPEDMKEKAS' A
#
# COMPACT_ATOMS: atom_id res chain seq x y z
N MET A 1 12.95 -11.00 22.23
CA MET A 1 12.44 -11.83 21.12
C MET A 1 12.03 -10.92 19.97
N SER A 2 12.72 -10.97 18.83
CA SER A 2 12.35 -10.21 17.62
C SER A 2 11.40 -11.05 16.77
N PHE A 3 10.12 -10.67 16.73
CA PHE A 3 9.14 -11.33 15.86
C PHE A 3 9.22 -10.70 14.47
N ALA A 4 9.75 -11.46 13.52
CA ALA A 4 9.81 -11.06 12.12
C ALA A 4 8.40 -10.78 11.59
N ALA A 5 8.23 -9.57 11.03
CA ALA A 5 7.02 -9.02 10.46
C ALA A 5 6.53 -9.79 9.21
N SER A 6 5.91 -10.96 9.40
CA SER A 6 5.42 -11.81 8.30
C SER A 6 3.91 -11.70 8.04
N GLY A 7 3.22 -10.75 8.68
CA GLY A 7 1.75 -10.59 8.57
C GLY A 7 1.26 -9.31 7.89
N ALA A 8 2.14 -8.41 7.45
CA ALA A 8 1.77 -7.03 7.07
C ALA A 8 0.80 -6.92 5.87
N GLY A 9 0.65 -7.96 5.04
CA GLY A 9 -0.36 -7.99 3.97
C GLY A 9 -1.72 -8.56 4.39
N ARG A 10 -1.79 -9.29 5.51
CA ARG A 10 -2.94 -10.12 5.90
C ARG A 10 -4.17 -9.30 6.30
N TYR A 11 -3.96 -8.10 6.83
CA TYR A 11 -5.02 -7.18 7.27
C TYR A 11 -5.17 -5.97 6.36
N ARG A 12 -4.58 -6.01 5.16
CA ARG A 12 -4.77 -4.95 4.18
C ARG A 12 -6.20 -5.00 3.68
N ASP A 13 -6.85 -3.85 3.57
CA ASP A 13 -8.21 -3.72 3.03
C ASP A 13 -8.13 -3.24 1.57
N PRO A 14 -8.24 -4.15 0.58
CA PRO A 14 -8.15 -3.78 -0.83
C PRO A 14 -9.30 -2.88 -1.28
N TRP A 15 -10.46 -2.99 -0.63
CA TRP A 15 -11.67 -2.27 -1.01
C TRP A 15 -11.58 -0.82 -0.57
N GLU A 16 -11.19 -0.57 0.69
CA GLU A 16 -10.94 0.79 1.19
C GLU A 16 -9.81 1.48 0.43
N ILE A 17 -8.72 0.78 0.10
CA ILE A 17 -7.66 1.34 -0.76
C ILE A 17 -8.20 1.74 -2.13
N ARG A 18 -9.03 0.88 -2.76
CA ARG A 18 -9.60 1.17 -4.08
C ARG A 18 -10.59 2.34 -4.05
N LYS A 19 -11.44 2.39 -3.02
CA LYS A 19 -12.37 3.49 -2.77
C LYS A 19 -11.63 4.80 -2.56
N PHE A 20 -10.55 4.78 -1.78
CA PHE A 20 -9.67 5.93 -1.60
C PHE A 20 -9.07 6.42 -2.93
N LEU A 21 -8.49 5.52 -3.74
CA LEU A 21 -7.91 5.89 -5.03
C LEU A 21 -8.97 6.50 -5.97
N ASN A 22 -10.16 5.90 -6.02
CA ASN A 22 -11.28 6.45 -6.79
C ASN A 22 -11.68 7.86 -6.30
N SER A 23 -11.72 8.09 -4.99
CA SER A 23 -12.01 9.43 -4.43
C SER A 23 -10.97 10.49 -4.81
N LYS A 24 -9.74 10.05 -5.10
CA LYS A 24 -8.64 10.90 -5.60
C LYS A 24 -8.59 11.02 -7.12
N GLY A 25 -9.54 10.42 -7.85
CA GLY A 25 -9.57 10.41 -9.31
C GLY A 25 -8.42 9.60 -9.94
N THR A 26 -7.83 8.67 -9.20
CA THR A 26 -6.74 7.80 -9.69
C THR A 26 -7.10 6.32 -9.55
N SER A 27 -6.26 5.46 -10.10
CA SER A 27 -6.44 4.00 -10.07
C SER A 27 -5.12 3.30 -9.72
N MET A 28 -5.17 1.99 -9.46
CA MET A 28 -3.95 1.20 -9.25
C MET A 28 -2.98 1.29 -10.44
N SER A 29 -3.52 1.37 -11.67
CA SER A 29 -2.70 1.57 -12.88
C SER A 29 -2.10 2.97 -12.93
N GLY A 30 -2.85 4.01 -12.53
CA GLY A 30 -2.32 5.37 -12.42
C GLY A 30 -1.17 5.48 -11.41
N VAL A 31 -1.34 4.84 -10.25
CA VAL A 31 -0.27 4.72 -9.25
C VAL A 31 0.94 3.98 -9.82
N ALA A 32 0.72 2.92 -10.60
CA ALA A 32 1.80 2.15 -11.22
C ALA A 32 2.61 2.98 -12.22
N VAL A 33 1.93 3.78 -13.06
CA VAL A 33 2.56 4.70 -14.01
C VAL A 33 3.40 5.75 -13.28
N ASP A 34 2.85 6.36 -12.23
CA ASP A 34 3.53 7.41 -11.46
C ASP A 34 4.86 6.94 -10.83
N ILE A 35 4.91 5.69 -10.35
CA ILE A 35 6.11 5.11 -9.72
C ILE A 35 6.95 4.23 -10.66
N GLY A 36 6.58 4.15 -11.96
CA GLY A 36 7.27 3.34 -12.96
C GLY A 36 7.26 1.83 -12.69
N LEU A 37 6.18 1.29 -12.13
CA LEU A 37 6.00 -0.14 -11.87
C LEU A 37 4.89 -0.75 -12.71
N SER A 38 4.88 -2.08 -12.79
CA SER A 38 3.77 -2.81 -13.40
C SER A 38 2.50 -2.71 -12.53
N PRO A 39 1.31 -2.46 -13.13
CA PRO A 39 0.03 -2.50 -12.43
C PRO A 39 -0.22 -3.81 -11.68
N VAL A 40 0.35 -4.92 -12.16
CA VAL A 40 0.25 -6.24 -11.52
C VAL A 40 0.93 -6.23 -10.14
N ILE A 41 2.09 -5.55 -10.03
CA ILE A 41 2.82 -5.43 -8.76
C ILE A 41 2.00 -4.61 -7.76
N VAL A 42 1.36 -3.54 -8.22
CA VAL A 42 0.47 -2.72 -7.38
C VAL A 42 -0.72 -3.57 -6.90
N GLN A 43 -1.36 -4.31 -7.81
CA GLN A 43 -2.50 -5.15 -7.46
C GLN A 43 -2.13 -6.26 -6.47
N GLN A 44 -1.01 -6.96 -6.68
CA GLN A 44 -0.51 -7.98 -5.75
C GLN A 44 -0.17 -7.38 -4.38
N THR A 45 0.31 -6.13 -4.36
CA THR A 45 0.59 -5.42 -3.11
C THR A 45 -0.70 -5.06 -2.38
N VAL A 46 -1.69 -4.49 -3.08
CA VAL A 46 -2.99 -4.14 -2.50
C VAL A 46 -3.74 -5.37 -2.00
N LYS A 47 -3.66 -6.50 -2.70
CA LYS A 47 -4.23 -7.80 -2.28
C LYS A 47 -3.47 -8.48 -1.14
N GLY A 48 -2.35 -7.93 -0.68
CA GLY A 48 -1.54 -8.54 0.38
C GLY A 48 -0.70 -9.74 -0.05
N VAL A 49 -0.73 -10.12 -1.32
CA VAL A 49 0.08 -11.23 -1.90
C VAL A 49 1.57 -10.88 -1.90
N ARG A 50 1.88 -9.60 -2.11
CA ARG A 50 3.25 -9.08 -2.11
C ARG A 50 3.37 -7.89 -1.18
N ASN A 51 4.56 -7.67 -0.64
CA ASN A 51 4.86 -6.48 0.16
C ASN A 51 5.86 -5.59 -0.59
N ASN A 52 5.36 -4.64 -1.39
CA ASN A 52 6.21 -3.71 -2.13
C ASN A 52 6.26 -2.35 -1.42
N ARG A 53 7.43 -2.01 -0.86
CA ARG A 53 7.65 -0.77 -0.12
C ARG A 53 7.41 0.50 -0.96
N LYS A 54 7.76 0.51 -2.25
CA LYS A 54 7.53 1.67 -3.14
C LYS A 54 6.04 1.93 -3.33
N VAL A 55 5.26 0.87 -3.57
CA VAL A 55 3.80 0.97 -3.71
C VAL A 55 3.17 1.46 -2.41
N LEU A 56 3.54 0.87 -1.27
CA LEU A 56 3.00 1.28 0.03
C LEU A 56 3.40 2.70 0.42
N ALA A 57 4.63 3.11 0.12
CA ALA A 57 5.09 4.49 0.32
C ALA A 57 4.25 5.45 -0.52
N LYS A 58 4.08 5.18 -1.82
CA LYS A 58 3.27 6.05 -2.68
C LYS A 58 1.81 6.14 -2.25
N LEU A 59 1.20 5.01 -1.89
CA LEU A 59 -0.19 5.02 -1.37
C LEU A 59 -0.28 5.85 -0.08
N ARG A 60 0.71 5.77 0.80
CA ARG A 60 0.80 6.60 2.01
C ARG A 60 0.99 8.09 1.67
N GLU A 61 1.89 8.42 0.74
CA GLU A 61 2.13 9.80 0.27
C GLU A 61 0.89 10.43 -0.36
N LEU A 62 0.06 9.63 -1.05
CA LEU A 62 -1.23 10.08 -1.58
C LEU A 62 -2.25 10.38 -0.48
N GLY A 63 -2.02 9.90 0.75
CA GLY A 63 -2.90 10.06 1.91
C GLY A 63 -3.81 8.86 2.16
N CYS A 64 -3.48 7.67 1.64
CA CYS A 64 -4.28 6.47 1.87
C CYS A 64 -4.26 6.08 3.36
N PRO A 65 -5.41 5.68 3.95
CA PRO A 65 -5.48 5.37 5.38
C PRO A 65 -4.48 4.28 5.78
N VAL A 66 -3.65 4.56 6.78
CA VAL A 66 -2.62 3.62 7.28
C VAL A 66 -3.25 2.31 7.78
N GLY A 67 -4.45 2.39 8.36
CA GLY A 67 -5.24 1.22 8.77
C GLY A 67 -5.60 0.31 7.59
N ALA A 68 -6.02 0.90 6.46
CA ALA A 68 -6.32 0.14 5.25
C ALA A 68 -5.05 -0.45 4.60
N LEU A 69 -3.92 0.27 4.66
CA LEU A 69 -2.64 -0.19 4.11
C LEU A 69 -1.99 -1.31 4.92
N SER A 70 -2.37 -1.47 6.20
CA SER A 70 -1.73 -2.40 7.14
C SER A 70 -0.20 -2.31 7.03
N LEU A 71 0.33 -1.07 7.13
CA LEU A 71 1.77 -0.84 6.96
C LEU A 71 2.58 -1.65 7.98
N PRO A 72 3.71 -2.26 7.58
CA PRO A 72 4.64 -2.85 8.54
C PRO A 72 5.13 -1.77 9.52
N GLU A 73 5.43 -2.18 10.75
CA GLU A 73 5.75 -1.25 11.86
C GLU A 73 6.91 -0.30 11.51
N ASP A 74 7.97 -0.81 10.86
CA ASP A 74 9.08 -0.03 10.29
C ASP A 74 8.67 1.13 9.35
N MET A 75 7.48 1.07 8.75
CA MET A 75 7.00 2.11 7.83
C MET A 75 6.05 3.12 8.50
N LYS A 76 5.69 2.91 9.77
CA LYS A 76 4.84 3.83 10.54
C LYS A 76 5.62 5.03 11.07
N GLU A 77 6.92 4.88 11.32
CA GLU A 77 7.73 5.88 12.05
C GLU A 77 8.36 7.01 11.21
N LYS A 78 8.34 6.93 9.87
CA LYS A 78 8.79 8.07 9.04
C LYS A 78 7.70 9.13 8.91
N ALA A 79 7.35 9.77 10.02
CA ALA A 79 6.60 11.04 10.07
C ALA A 79 7.22 11.87 11.19
N SER A 80 8.37 12.46 10.90
CA SER A 80 8.87 13.64 11.61
C SER A 80 9.13 14.72 10.58
#